data_AF-A0A091QB25-F1
#
_entry.id   AF-A0A091QB25-F1
#
_cell.length_a   1.000
_cell.length_b   1.000
_cell.length_c   1.000
_cell.angle_alpha   90.00
_cell.angle_beta   90.00
_cell.angle_gamma   90.00
#
_symmetry.space_group_name_H-M   'P 1'
#
loop_
_entity.id
_entity.type
_entity.pdbx_description
1 polymer ?
#
loop_
_entity_poly.entity_id
_entity_poly.type
_entity_poly.pdbx_seq_one_letter_code
_entity_poly.pdbx_strand_id
1 'polypeptide(L)'
;KADDEHYIPRAVLLDLEPRVIHSILNSPYANLYNPENIYLSEHGGGAGNNWASGFSQGEKIHEDIFDIIDREADGSDSLEGFVLCHSIAGGTGSGLGSYLLERLNDRYPKKLVETYSVFPNQDEMSDVVVQPYNSLLTLKRLTQNADCVVVLDNTALNRIATDRLHIQNPSFSQINQLVSTIMSASTTTLRYPGYMNNDLIGLIASLIPTPRLHFLMTGYTPLTTDQSVASVRKTTVLDVMRRLLQPKNVMVSTGRDRQTNHCYIAILNIIQGEVDPTQVHKSLQRIRERKLANFIPWGPASIQVALSRKSPYLPSAHRVSGLMMANHTNISSV
;
A
#
# COMPACT_ATOMS: atom_id res chain seq x y z
N LYS A 1 -11.19 25.78 13.75
CA LYS A 1 -10.52 26.87 13.01
C LYS A 1 -9.05 26.51 13.03
N ALA A 2 -8.52 26.00 11.92
CA ALA A 2 -7.09 25.70 11.83
C ALA A 2 -6.33 27.02 11.96
N ASP A 3 -5.30 27.06 12.79
CA ASP A 3 -4.21 28.01 12.61
C ASP A 3 -3.67 27.77 11.19
N ASP A 4 -3.69 28.78 10.34
CA ASP A 4 -3.55 28.69 8.86
C ASP A 4 -2.21 28.09 8.36
N GLU A 5 -1.31 27.68 9.24
CA GLU A 5 -0.02 27.05 8.92
C GLU A 5 0.23 25.69 9.59
N HIS A 6 -0.69 25.19 10.43
CA HIS A 6 -0.53 23.91 11.12
C HIS A 6 -1.40 22.81 10.50
N TYR A 7 -0.75 21.89 9.78
CA TYR A 7 -1.41 20.74 9.15
C TYR A 7 -1.40 19.53 10.08
N ILE A 8 -2.60 19.10 10.50
CA ILE A 8 -2.80 17.93 11.35
C ILE A 8 -3.11 16.71 10.46
N PRO A 9 -2.42 15.56 10.64
CA PRO A 9 -2.76 14.34 9.93
C PRO A 9 -4.15 13.84 10.30
N ARG A 10 -4.97 13.55 9.28
CA ARG A 10 -6.24 12.80 9.42
C ARG A 10 -5.93 11.31 9.59
N ALA A 11 -5.35 10.95 10.72
CA ALA A 11 -4.91 9.60 11.05
C ALA A 11 -5.44 9.18 12.41
N VAL A 12 -6.01 7.98 12.48
CA VAL A 12 -6.47 7.35 13.73
C VAL A 12 -5.51 6.22 14.07
N LEU A 13 -4.87 6.30 15.24
CA LEU A 13 -3.89 5.33 15.70
C LEU A 13 -4.55 4.42 16.74
N LEU A 14 -4.69 3.14 16.39
CA LEU A 14 -5.33 2.14 17.24
C LEU A 14 -4.34 1.00 17.49
N ASP A 15 -3.98 0.77 18.75
CA ASP A 15 -3.25 -0.43 19.16
C ASP A 15 -3.75 -0.92 20.51
N LEU A 16 -3.83 -2.24 20.65
CA LEU A 16 -4.17 -2.91 21.91
C LEU A 16 -2.93 -3.05 22.81
N GLU A 17 -1.73 -2.80 22.25
CA GLU A 17 -0.47 -2.76 22.99
C GLU A 17 0.08 -1.32 23.05
N PRO A 18 0.51 -0.85 24.23
CA PRO A 18 0.93 0.54 24.36
C PRO A 18 2.32 0.83 23.78
N ARG A 19 3.12 -0.21 23.52
CA ARG A 19 4.54 -0.09 23.16
C ARG A 19 4.78 0.76 21.93
N VAL A 20 4.03 0.54 20.85
CA VAL A 20 4.23 1.24 19.57
C VAL A 20 3.78 2.68 19.68
N ILE A 21 2.60 2.92 20.25
CA ILE A 21 2.06 4.27 20.45
C ILE A 21 2.97 5.09 21.37
N HIS A 22 3.46 4.52 22.48
CA HIS A 22 4.43 5.20 23.36
C HIS A 22 5.73 5.57 22.63
N SER A 23 6.20 4.74 21.68
CA SER A 23 7.37 5.09 20.88
C SER A 23 7.10 6.30 19.97
N ILE A 24 5.87 6.45 19.45
CA ILE A 24 5.46 7.60 18.63
C ILE A 24 5.34 8.85 19.49
N LEU A 25 4.71 8.74 20.66
CA LEU A 25 4.52 9.86 21.62
C LEU A 25 5.84 10.36 22.23
N ASN A 26 6.88 9.53 22.24
CA ASN A 26 8.23 9.94 22.65
C ASN A 26 9.13 10.37 21.47
N SER A 27 8.60 10.37 20.24
CA SER A 27 9.35 10.76 19.05
C SER A 27 9.27 12.28 18.82
N PRO A 28 10.18 12.85 18.00
CA PRO A 28 10.08 14.27 17.59
C PRO A 28 8.77 14.63 16.86
N TYR A 29 8.04 13.63 16.36
CA TYR A 29 6.78 13.81 15.63
C TYR A 29 5.55 13.63 16.52
N ALA A 30 5.70 13.48 17.84
CA ALA A 30 4.58 13.27 18.76
C ALA A 30 3.52 14.38 18.65
N ASN A 31 3.98 15.63 18.63
CA ASN A 31 3.13 16.83 18.58
C ASN A 31 2.47 17.06 17.20
N LEU A 32 2.75 16.22 16.21
CA LEU A 32 2.13 16.31 14.88
C LEU A 32 0.73 15.69 14.89
N TYR A 33 0.51 14.63 15.67
CA TYR A 33 -0.76 13.90 15.69
C TYR A 33 -1.74 14.57 16.65
N ASN A 34 -3.03 14.54 16.31
CA ASN A 34 -4.07 14.91 17.25
C ASN A 34 -4.14 13.85 18.38
N PRO A 35 -3.90 14.21 19.65
CA PRO A 35 -3.98 13.26 20.77
C PRO A 35 -5.35 12.60 20.89
N GLU A 36 -6.43 13.28 20.49
CA GLU A 36 -7.79 12.71 20.52
C GLU A 36 -8.00 11.61 19.47
N ASN A 37 -7.12 11.49 18.48
CA ASN A 37 -7.19 10.45 17.44
C ASN A 37 -6.35 9.21 17.77
N ILE A 38 -5.84 9.12 18.99
CA ILE A 38 -5.03 8.01 19.46
C ILE A 38 -5.84 7.25 20.50
N TYR A 39 -6.15 5.99 20.19
CA TYR A 39 -6.74 5.08 21.15
C TYR A 39 -5.68 4.18 21.75
N LEU A 40 -5.61 4.14 23.08
CA LEU A 40 -4.77 3.23 23.84
C LEU A 40 -5.65 2.41 24.77
N SER A 41 -5.63 1.09 24.65
CA SER A 41 -6.39 0.24 25.58
C SER A 41 -5.83 0.34 27.00
N GLU A 42 -6.67 0.76 27.95
CA GLU A 42 -6.31 0.82 29.38
C GLU A 42 -5.96 -0.56 29.96
N HIS A 43 -6.45 -1.63 29.33
CA HIS A 43 -6.31 -3.00 29.85
C HIS A 43 -4.96 -3.66 29.52
N GLY A 44 -4.07 -2.98 28.79
CA GLY A 44 -2.64 -3.33 28.67
C GLY A 44 -2.28 -4.75 28.20
N GLY A 45 -3.27 -5.56 27.79
CA GLY A 45 -3.11 -6.99 27.57
C GLY A 45 -2.78 -7.40 26.13
N GLY A 46 -2.85 -6.45 25.19
CA GLY A 46 -2.66 -6.74 23.76
C GLY A 46 -3.65 -7.77 23.21
N ALA A 47 -3.50 -8.11 21.94
CA ALA A 47 -4.19 -9.25 21.35
C ALA A 47 -3.39 -10.56 21.46
N GLY A 48 -2.11 -10.52 21.85
CA GLY A 48 -1.28 -11.70 22.07
C GLY A 48 -1.18 -12.63 20.85
N ASN A 49 -1.03 -12.06 19.64
CA ASN A 49 -1.05 -12.80 18.37
C ASN A 49 -2.32 -13.64 18.11
N ASN A 50 -3.43 -13.37 18.80
CA ASN A 50 -4.68 -14.10 18.65
C ASN A 50 -5.74 -13.25 17.93
N TRP A 51 -6.15 -13.67 16.73
CA TRP A 51 -7.19 -13.01 15.94
C TRP A 51 -8.52 -12.86 16.71
N ALA A 52 -8.96 -13.91 17.41
CA ALA A 52 -10.23 -13.88 18.13
C ALA A 52 -10.20 -12.91 19.32
N SER A 53 -9.04 -12.78 19.98
CA SER A 53 -8.83 -11.78 21.04
C SER A 53 -8.96 -10.36 20.48
N GLY A 54 -8.26 -10.05 19.37
CA GLY A 54 -8.35 -8.74 18.73
C GLY A 54 -9.77 -8.41 18.26
N PHE A 55 -10.47 -9.38 17.66
CA PHE A 55 -11.85 -9.21 17.19
C PHE A 55 -12.82 -8.95 18.35
N SER A 56 -12.75 -9.77 19.42
CA SER A 56 -13.62 -9.64 20.59
C SER A 56 -13.33 -8.36 21.39
N GLN A 57 -12.08 -7.90 21.41
CA GLN A 57 -11.75 -6.61 22.02
C GLN A 57 -12.33 -5.45 21.22
N GLY A 58 -12.32 -5.52 19.88
CA GLY A 58 -12.97 -4.54 19.01
C GLY A 58 -14.44 -4.29 19.35
N GLU A 59 -15.19 -5.35 19.69
CA GLU A 59 -16.58 -5.22 20.15
C GLU A 59 -16.72 -4.46 21.48
N LYS A 60 -15.80 -4.66 22.41
CA LYS A 60 -15.85 -4.02 23.73
C LYS A 60 -15.52 -2.54 23.67
N ILE A 61 -14.65 -2.15 22.74
CA ILE A 61 -14.16 -0.78 22.57
C ILE A 61 -14.82 -0.08 21.37
N HIS A 62 -15.98 -0.58 20.95
CA HIS A 62 -16.69 -0.12 19.75
C HIS A 62 -16.96 1.39 19.79
N GLU A 63 -17.58 1.85 20.88
CA GLU A 63 -17.97 3.26 21.05
C GLU A 63 -16.72 4.16 21.01
N ASP A 64 -15.68 3.82 21.77
CA ASP A 64 -14.44 4.62 21.82
C ASP A 64 -13.79 4.78 20.44
N ILE A 65 -13.73 3.70 19.64
CA ILE A 65 -13.14 3.76 18.31
C ILE A 65 -14.03 4.54 17.34
N PHE A 66 -15.34 4.27 17.34
CA PHE A 66 -16.25 4.89 16.39
C PHE A 66 -16.53 6.36 16.69
N ASP A 67 -16.45 6.80 17.95
CA ASP A 67 -16.50 8.21 18.31
C ASP A 67 -15.36 8.99 17.66
N ILE A 68 -14.15 8.41 17.61
CA ILE A 68 -12.98 9.03 16.95
C ILE A 68 -13.17 9.06 15.43
N ILE A 69 -13.57 7.93 14.83
CA ILE A 69 -13.74 7.80 13.38
C ILE A 69 -14.84 8.75 12.89
N ASP A 70 -15.97 8.78 13.58
CA ASP A 70 -17.12 9.61 13.21
C ASP A 70 -16.81 11.09 13.35
N ARG A 71 -16.10 11.50 14.41
CA ARG A 71 -15.65 12.89 14.57
C ARG A 71 -14.78 13.34 13.39
N GLU A 72 -13.85 12.50 12.93
CA GLU A 72 -13.00 12.81 11.78
C GLU A 72 -13.77 12.78 10.45
N ALA A 73 -14.74 11.88 10.32
CA ALA A 73 -15.61 11.80 9.15
C ALA A 73 -16.54 13.03 9.04
N ASP A 74 -17.17 13.44 10.15
CA ASP A 74 -18.04 14.62 10.23
C ASP A 74 -17.26 15.92 10.06
N GLY A 75 -15.98 15.93 10.47
CA GLY A 75 -15.05 17.02 10.21
C GLY A 75 -14.56 17.12 8.75
N SER A 76 -15.12 16.31 7.84
CA SER A 76 -14.75 16.26 6.42
C SER A 76 -15.96 16.58 5.54
N ASP A 77 -15.91 17.70 4.79
CA ASP A 77 -17.03 18.13 3.92
C ASP A 77 -17.43 17.08 2.87
N SER A 78 -16.43 16.37 2.33
CA SER A 78 -16.65 15.30 1.34
C SER A 78 -15.63 14.19 1.54
N LEU A 79 -15.89 13.31 2.51
CA LEU A 79 -15.07 12.12 2.76
C LEU A 79 -15.04 11.20 1.53
N GLU A 80 -13.85 10.86 1.03
CA GLU A 80 -13.65 9.97 -0.13
C GLU A 80 -13.69 8.49 0.27
N GLY A 81 -13.01 8.13 1.36
CA GLY A 81 -12.90 6.75 1.81
C GLY A 81 -12.02 6.59 3.05
N PHE A 82 -11.78 5.34 3.40
CA PHE A 82 -10.91 4.93 4.50
C PHE A 82 -9.73 4.14 3.94
N VAL A 83 -8.54 4.39 4.51
CA VAL A 83 -7.33 3.62 4.22
C VAL A 83 -6.90 2.89 5.48
N LEU A 84 -7.00 1.56 5.49
CA LEU A 84 -6.56 0.73 6.62
C LEU A 84 -5.13 0.25 6.40
N CYS A 85 -4.22 0.66 7.29
CA CYS A 85 -2.83 0.18 7.31
C CYS A 85 -2.71 -0.88 8.42
N HIS A 86 -2.51 -2.14 8.06
CA HIS A 86 -2.52 -3.23 9.04
C HIS A 86 -1.67 -4.43 8.61
N SER A 87 -1.33 -5.27 9.59
CA SER A 87 -0.70 -6.57 9.38
C SER A 87 -1.75 -7.68 9.44
N ILE A 88 -1.68 -8.65 8.52
CA ILE A 88 -2.62 -9.78 8.49
C ILE A 88 -2.25 -10.91 9.46
N ALA A 89 -1.00 -10.92 9.96
CA ALA A 89 -0.44 -12.04 10.72
C ALA A 89 -0.47 -11.84 12.24
N GLY A 90 -0.48 -10.59 12.72
CA GLY A 90 -0.49 -10.26 14.14
C GLY A 90 -1.83 -10.55 14.82
N GLY A 91 -2.02 -10.14 16.08
CA GLY A 91 -3.31 -10.24 16.77
C GLY A 91 -4.21 -9.02 16.56
N THR A 92 -3.65 -7.82 16.80
CA THR A 92 -4.38 -6.54 16.69
C THR A 92 -4.72 -6.24 15.24
N GLY A 93 -3.72 -6.14 14.37
CA GLY A 93 -3.93 -5.80 12.95
C GLY A 93 -4.81 -6.79 12.19
N SER A 94 -4.82 -8.05 12.59
CA SER A 94 -5.65 -9.10 11.97
C SER A 94 -7.07 -9.07 12.56
N GLY A 95 -7.22 -9.25 13.88
CA GLY A 95 -8.49 -9.38 14.57
C GLY A 95 -9.28 -8.08 14.66
N LEU A 96 -8.67 -7.04 15.24
CA LEU A 96 -9.29 -5.71 15.34
C LEU A 96 -9.46 -5.11 13.94
N GLY A 97 -8.47 -5.28 13.05
CA GLY A 97 -8.60 -4.85 11.65
C GLY A 97 -9.77 -5.51 10.92
N SER A 98 -9.98 -6.82 11.12
CA SER A 98 -11.14 -7.54 10.56
C SER A 98 -12.47 -7.00 11.08
N TYR A 99 -12.55 -6.69 12.38
CA TYR A 99 -13.73 -6.08 12.99
C TYR A 99 -14.03 -4.71 12.38
N LEU A 100 -13.01 -3.85 12.21
CA LEU A 100 -13.19 -2.53 11.61
C LEU A 100 -13.64 -2.61 10.16
N LEU A 101 -13.12 -3.55 9.37
CA LEU A 101 -13.56 -3.75 7.99
C LEU A 101 -15.06 -4.09 7.89
N GLU A 102 -15.56 -4.97 8.76
CA GLU A 102 -17.00 -5.28 8.82
C GLU A 102 -17.83 -4.03 9.18
N ARG A 103 -17.43 -3.33 10.25
CA ARG A 103 -18.21 -2.21 10.78
C ARG A 103 -18.16 -0.95 9.91
N LEU A 104 -17.02 -0.66 9.27
CA LEU A 104 -16.91 0.46 8.33
C LEU A 104 -17.77 0.23 7.10
N ASN A 105 -17.82 -1.00 6.60
CA ASN A 105 -18.67 -1.34 5.45
C ASN A 105 -20.17 -1.19 5.76
N ASP A 106 -20.59 -1.54 6.98
CA ASP A 106 -21.98 -1.37 7.42
C ASP A 106 -22.34 0.11 7.71
N ARG A 107 -21.45 0.86 8.39
CA ARG A 107 -21.69 2.26 8.80
C ARG A 107 -21.51 3.24 7.64
N TYR A 108 -20.58 2.98 6.73
CA TYR A 108 -20.21 3.85 5.61
C TYR A 108 -20.26 3.14 4.24
N PRO A 109 -21.41 2.57 3.82
CA PRO A 109 -21.51 1.69 2.64
C PRO A 109 -21.27 2.37 1.28
N LYS A 110 -21.15 3.71 1.26
CA LYS A 110 -20.88 4.49 0.03
C LYS A 110 -19.43 5.00 -0.04
N LYS A 111 -18.61 4.67 0.96
CA LYS A 111 -17.22 5.13 1.06
C LYS A 111 -16.31 4.00 0.66
N LEU A 112 -15.23 4.33 -0.03
CA LEU A 112 -14.25 3.33 -0.43
C LEU A 112 -13.46 2.84 0.79
N VAL A 113 -13.09 1.56 0.77
CA VAL A 113 -12.17 0.97 1.74
C VAL A 113 -10.96 0.40 0.99
N GLU A 114 -9.83 1.11 1.07
CA GLU A 114 -8.53 0.64 0.59
C GLU A 114 -7.71 0.11 1.77
N THR A 115 -6.94 -0.96 1.58
CA THR A 115 -6.02 -1.45 2.59
C THR A 115 -4.58 -1.52 2.09
N TYR A 116 -3.64 -1.14 2.95
CA TYR A 116 -2.22 -1.50 2.83
C TYR A 116 -1.98 -2.65 3.80
N SER A 117 -2.06 -3.87 3.27
CA SER A 117 -2.01 -5.10 4.06
C SER A 117 -0.62 -5.72 3.98
N VAL A 118 0.06 -5.78 5.12
CA VAL A 118 1.39 -6.39 5.22
C VAL A 118 1.26 -7.90 5.39
N PHE A 119 1.77 -8.64 4.42
CA PHE A 119 1.85 -10.10 4.42
C PHE A 119 3.14 -10.53 5.13
N PRO A 120 3.06 -11.58 5.97
CA PRO A 120 4.19 -12.03 6.76
C PRO A 120 5.25 -12.72 5.89
N ASN A 121 6.45 -12.86 6.44
CA ASN A 121 7.53 -13.62 5.78
C ASN A 121 7.15 -15.12 5.74
N GLN A 122 7.25 -15.74 4.57
CA GLN A 122 6.98 -17.18 4.39
C GLN A 122 8.22 -18.06 4.60
N ASP A 123 9.42 -17.51 4.41
CA ASP A 123 10.69 -18.27 4.36
C ASP A 123 11.35 -18.46 5.74
N GLU A 124 11.04 -17.61 6.72
CA GLU A 124 11.45 -17.78 8.10
C GLU A 124 10.38 -18.58 8.83
N MET A 125 10.74 -19.63 9.58
CA MET A 125 9.83 -20.25 10.53
C MET A 125 9.33 -19.14 11.45
N SER A 126 8.11 -18.64 11.20
CA SER A 126 7.54 -17.58 12.01
C SER A 126 7.49 -18.06 13.45
N ASP A 127 8.06 -17.27 14.37
CA ASP A 127 7.95 -17.51 15.81
C ASP A 127 6.47 -17.60 16.26
N VAL A 128 5.54 -17.12 15.42
CA VAL A 128 4.11 -17.14 15.61
C VAL A 128 3.46 -18.30 14.85
N VAL A 129 3.30 -19.44 15.53
CA VAL A 129 2.66 -20.65 14.96
C VAL A 129 1.20 -20.46 14.52
N VAL A 130 0.51 -19.43 15.04
CA VAL A 130 -0.89 -19.12 14.72
C VAL A 130 -1.07 -18.20 13.50
N GLN A 131 0.03 -17.76 12.89
CA GLN A 131 0.02 -16.86 11.74
C GLN A 131 -0.90 -17.32 10.58
N PRO A 132 -0.90 -18.61 10.16
CA PRO A 132 -1.78 -19.04 9.07
C PRO A 132 -3.28 -18.85 9.38
N TYR A 133 -3.69 -19.06 10.64
CA TYR A 133 -5.08 -18.85 11.05
C TYR A 133 -5.46 -17.37 11.02
N ASN A 134 -4.62 -16.50 11.58
CA ASN A 134 -4.83 -15.06 11.59
C ASN A 134 -4.94 -14.49 10.16
N SER A 135 -4.00 -14.89 9.30
CA SER A 135 -3.97 -14.47 7.90
C SER A 135 -5.22 -14.90 7.15
N LEU A 136 -5.64 -16.17 7.26
CA LEU A 136 -6.80 -16.67 6.52
C LEU A 136 -8.12 -16.02 6.95
N LEU A 137 -8.31 -15.81 8.27
CA LEU A 137 -9.49 -15.14 8.80
C LEU A 137 -9.57 -13.67 8.33
N THR A 138 -8.42 -13.00 8.28
CA THR A 138 -8.30 -11.62 7.78
C THR A 138 -8.51 -11.53 6.28
N LEU A 139 -7.93 -12.46 5.50
CA LEU A 139 -8.10 -12.54 4.04
C LEU A 139 -9.56 -12.68 3.62
N LYS A 140 -10.36 -13.43 4.38
CA LYS A 140 -11.81 -13.49 4.16
C LYS A 140 -12.45 -12.10 4.22
N ARG A 141 -12.07 -11.27 5.20
CA ARG A 141 -12.62 -9.90 5.35
C ARG A 141 -12.08 -8.93 4.32
N LEU A 142 -10.80 -9.03 3.99
CA LEU A 142 -10.24 -8.28 2.87
C LEU A 142 -11.01 -8.58 1.58
N THR A 143 -11.32 -9.85 1.30
CA THR A 143 -12.07 -10.25 0.10
C THR A 143 -13.52 -9.77 0.07
N GLN A 144 -14.16 -9.61 1.23
CA GLN A 144 -15.60 -9.33 1.34
C GLN A 144 -15.93 -7.88 1.67
N ASN A 145 -15.05 -7.17 2.36
CA ASN A 145 -15.30 -5.88 2.99
C ASN A 145 -14.30 -4.78 2.58
N ALA A 146 -13.31 -5.08 1.74
CA ALA A 146 -12.43 -4.08 1.15
C ALA A 146 -12.66 -3.96 -0.36
N ASP A 147 -12.57 -2.74 -0.88
CA ASP A 147 -12.69 -2.47 -2.32
C ASP A 147 -11.35 -2.68 -3.05
N CYS A 148 -10.23 -2.42 -2.37
CA CYS A 148 -8.89 -2.52 -2.91
C CYS A 148 -7.89 -2.95 -1.83
N VAL A 149 -7.06 -3.95 -2.13
CA VAL A 149 -6.03 -4.45 -1.21
C VAL A 149 -4.67 -4.33 -1.88
N VAL A 150 -3.85 -3.42 -1.39
CA VAL A 150 -2.45 -3.30 -1.79
C VAL A 150 -1.63 -4.28 -0.96
N VAL A 151 -1.12 -5.31 -1.63
CA VAL A 151 -0.34 -6.38 -1.00
C VAL A 151 1.11 -5.91 -0.80
N LEU A 152 1.56 -5.94 0.46
CA LEU A 152 2.93 -5.65 0.84
C LEU A 152 3.57 -6.91 1.42
N ASP A 153 4.36 -7.62 0.64
CA ASP A 153 4.97 -8.88 1.06
C ASP A 153 6.34 -8.68 1.68
N ASN A 154 6.47 -9.02 2.97
CA ASN A 154 7.73 -8.92 3.70
C ASN A 154 8.84 -9.79 3.09
N THR A 155 8.54 -10.96 2.51
CA THR A 155 9.57 -11.79 1.85
C THR A 155 10.17 -11.05 0.66
N ALA A 156 9.33 -10.45 -0.19
CA ALA A 156 9.79 -9.66 -1.33
C ALA A 156 10.49 -8.35 -0.92
N LEU A 157 9.99 -7.67 0.11
CA LEU A 157 10.59 -6.44 0.64
C LEU A 157 11.99 -6.72 1.22
N ASN A 158 12.14 -7.79 2.00
CA ASN A 158 13.42 -8.24 2.52
C ASN A 158 14.40 -8.59 1.40
N ARG A 159 13.96 -9.35 0.39
CA ARG A 159 14.76 -9.66 -0.80
C ARG A 159 15.24 -8.38 -1.49
N ILE A 160 14.36 -7.39 -1.68
CA ILE A 160 14.73 -6.12 -2.30
C ILE A 160 15.76 -5.37 -1.46
N ALA A 161 15.58 -5.29 -0.14
CA ALA A 161 16.52 -4.62 0.76
C ALA A 161 17.92 -5.27 0.71
N THR A 162 17.99 -6.60 0.71
CA THR A 162 19.25 -7.35 0.64
C THR A 162 19.90 -7.25 -0.75
N ASP A 163 19.15 -7.56 -1.81
CA ASP A 163 19.69 -7.69 -3.17
C ASP A 163 20.00 -6.34 -3.83
N ARG A 164 19.19 -5.31 -3.54
CA ARG A 164 19.22 -4.02 -4.26
C ARG A 164 19.82 -2.90 -3.45
N LEU A 165 19.53 -2.86 -2.14
CA LEU A 165 20.06 -1.84 -1.26
C LEU A 165 21.35 -2.29 -0.55
N HIS A 166 21.74 -3.56 -0.72
CA HIS A 166 22.94 -4.16 -0.12
C HIS A 166 22.95 -4.05 1.40
N ILE A 167 21.76 -4.10 2.02
CA ILE A 167 21.59 -4.07 3.47
C ILE A 167 21.63 -5.51 3.97
N GLN A 168 22.69 -5.86 4.70
CA GLN A 168 22.76 -7.15 5.40
C GLN A 168 21.82 -7.10 6.61
N ASN A 169 20.87 -8.04 6.69
CA ASN A 169 19.84 -8.13 7.75
C ASN A 169 19.00 -6.85 7.89
N PRO A 170 18.06 -6.59 6.96
CA PRO A 170 17.22 -5.39 6.99
C PRO A 170 16.35 -5.32 8.26
N SER A 171 16.40 -4.19 8.95
CA SER A 171 15.53 -3.89 10.09
C SER A 171 14.12 -3.46 9.63
N PHE A 172 13.12 -3.57 10.51
CA PHE A 172 11.77 -3.06 10.23
C PHE A 172 11.75 -1.58 9.86
N SER A 173 12.65 -0.76 10.40
CA SER A 173 12.77 0.65 10.03
C SER A 173 13.10 0.82 8.54
N GLN A 174 14.03 0.01 8.00
CA GLN A 174 14.43 0.04 6.60
C GLN A 174 13.34 -0.53 5.68
N ILE A 175 12.64 -1.58 6.10
CA ILE A 175 11.48 -2.11 5.37
C ILE A 175 10.38 -1.04 5.30
N ASN A 176 10.11 -0.36 6.40
CA ASN A 176 9.10 0.70 6.47
C ASN A 176 9.47 1.93 5.62
N GLN A 177 10.75 2.19 5.34
CA GLN A 177 11.15 3.20 4.36
C GLN A 177 10.69 2.85 2.94
N LEU A 178 10.78 1.58 2.55
CA LEU A 178 10.26 1.11 1.26
C LEU A 178 8.74 1.23 1.21
N VAL A 179 8.06 0.73 2.25
CA VAL A 179 6.59 0.77 2.35
C VAL A 179 6.06 2.21 2.30
N SER A 180 6.62 3.11 3.12
CA SER A 180 6.20 4.53 3.13
C SER A 180 6.45 5.24 1.80
N THR A 181 7.53 4.88 1.08
CA THR A 181 7.79 5.39 -0.27
C THR A 181 6.71 4.96 -1.25
N ILE A 182 6.26 3.70 -1.18
CA ILE A 182 5.20 3.15 -2.05
C ILE A 182 3.86 3.82 -1.74
N MET A 183 3.48 3.91 -0.46
CA MET A 183 2.22 4.55 -0.03
C MET A 183 2.19 6.04 -0.38
N SER A 184 3.33 6.72 -0.28
CA SER A 184 3.46 8.09 -0.78
C SER A 184 3.30 8.12 -2.30
N ALA A 185 3.96 7.21 -3.03
CA ALA A 185 3.91 7.18 -4.48
C ALA A 185 2.49 6.85 -5.02
N SER A 186 1.74 5.95 -4.39
CA SER A 186 0.37 5.59 -4.80
C SER A 186 -0.59 6.76 -4.64
N THR A 187 -0.46 7.54 -3.58
CA THR A 187 -1.30 8.70 -3.28
C THR A 187 -0.84 10.00 -3.96
N THR A 188 0.18 9.96 -4.82
CA THR A 188 0.72 11.20 -5.43
C THR A 188 -0.30 11.92 -6.31
N THR A 189 -1.15 11.18 -7.01
CA THR A 189 -2.20 11.75 -7.87
C THR A 189 -3.31 12.43 -7.08
N LEU A 190 -3.49 12.06 -5.81
CA LEU A 190 -4.45 12.67 -4.89
C LEU A 190 -3.87 13.93 -4.24
N ARG A 191 -2.58 13.90 -3.89
CA ARG A 191 -1.91 14.97 -3.13
C ARG A 191 -1.37 16.11 -3.99
N TYR A 192 -0.98 15.81 -5.23
CA TYR A 192 -0.43 16.81 -6.15
C TYR A 192 -1.39 17.04 -7.31
N PRO A 193 -1.59 18.31 -7.72
CA PRO A 193 -2.47 18.62 -8.84
C PRO A 193 -1.94 17.97 -10.12
N GLY A 194 -2.80 17.14 -10.74
CA GLY A 194 -2.54 16.43 -11.99
C GLY A 194 -3.49 16.86 -13.11
N TYR A 195 -3.09 16.64 -14.36
CA TYR A 195 -3.89 16.98 -15.55
C TYR A 195 -5.01 15.98 -15.87
N MET A 196 -5.00 14.81 -15.22
CA MET A 196 -6.04 13.79 -15.37
C MET A 196 -6.70 13.57 -14.02
N ASN A 197 -8.04 13.52 -14.00
CA ASN A 197 -8.86 13.21 -12.84
C ASN A 197 -8.52 11.79 -12.36
N ASN A 198 -7.61 11.68 -11.40
CA ASN A 198 -7.19 10.43 -10.76
C ASN A 198 -7.56 10.53 -9.28
N ASP A 199 -8.85 10.67 -9.02
CA ASP A 199 -9.42 10.42 -7.70
C ASP A 199 -9.23 8.95 -7.32
N LEU A 200 -9.37 8.63 -6.04
CA LEU A 200 -9.15 7.27 -5.53
C LEU A 200 -10.12 6.29 -6.21
N ILE A 201 -11.36 6.73 -6.43
CA ILE A 201 -12.39 5.99 -7.17
C ILE A 201 -11.92 5.67 -8.59
N GLY A 202 -11.42 6.66 -9.34
CA GLY A 202 -10.95 6.47 -10.70
C GLY A 202 -9.75 5.53 -10.80
N LEU A 203 -8.82 5.62 -9.83
CA LEU A 203 -7.67 4.71 -9.74
C LEU A 203 -8.07 3.27 -9.48
N ILE A 204 -8.97 3.04 -8.52
CA ILE A 204 -9.43 1.70 -8.16
C ILE A 204 -10.28 1.10 -9.29
N ALA A 205 -11.20 1.88 -9.85
CA ALA A 205 -12.09 1.44 -10.92
C ALA A 205 -11.35 0.98 -12.18
N SER A 206 -10.19 1.57 -12.48
CA SER A 206 -9.39 1.17 -13.64
C SER A 206 -8.56 -0.10 -13.44
N LEU A 207 -8.23 -0.40 -12.18
CA LEU A 207 -7.40 -1.55 -11.79
C LEU A 207 -8.24 -2.79 -11.46
N ILE A 208 -9.48 -2.60 -11.03
CA ILE A 208 -10.32 -3.65 -10.45
C ILE A 208 -11.62 -3.77 -11.27
N PRO A 209 -11.60 -4.51 -12.39
CA PRO A 209 -12.80 -4.69 -13.21
C PRO A 209 -13.81 -5.65 -12.57
N THR A 210 -13.38 -6.48 -11.62
CA THR A 210 -14.23 -7.45 -10.91
C THR A 210 -14.00 -7.31 -9.40
N PRO A 211 -15.06 -7.09 -8.60
CA PRO A 211 -14.91 -6.74 -7.18
C PRO A 211 -14.13 -7.72 -6.31
N ARG A 212 -14.04 -9.02 -6.66
CA ARG A 212 -13.27 -10.01 -5.88
C ARG A 212 -11.79 -10.11 -6.27
N LEU A 213 -11.41 -9.58 -7.43
CA LEU A 213 -10.03 -9.60 -7.91
C LEU A 213 -9.38 -8.25 -7.66
N HIS A 214 -9.29 -7.86 -6.40
CA HIS A 214 -8.84 -6.53 -5.95
C HIS A 214 -7.49 -6.53 -5.24
N PHE A 215 -6.74 -7.63 -5.32
CA PHE A 215 -5.40 -7.73 -4.75
C PHE A 215 -4.38 -7.19 -5.75
N LEU A 216 -3.76 -6.07 -5.39
CA LEU A 216 -2.81 -5.37 -6.25
C LEU A 216 -1.37 -5.67 -5.82
N MET A 217 -0.55 -5.99 -6.81
CA MET A 217 0.90 -6.08 -6.68
C MET A 217 1.51 -4.72 -6.91
N THR A 218 2.51 -4.38 -6.11
CA THR A 218 3.28 -3.14 -6.30
C THR A 218 4.65 -3.42 -6.88
N GLY A 219 5.15 -2.48 -7.67
CA GLY A 219 6.54 -2.46 -8.10
C GLY A 219 7.07 -1.04 -8.16
N TYR A 220 8.33 -0.83 -7.79
CA TYR A 220 8.90 0.51 -7.72
C TYR A 220 10.26 0.59 -8.40
N THR A 221 10.55 1.73 -9.00
CA THR A 221 11.87 2.03 -9.54
C THR A 221 12.10 3.55 -9.51
N PRO A 222 13.31 4.03 -9.18
CA PRO A 222 14.52 3.28 -8.86
C PRO A 222 14.54 2.71 -7.43
N LEU A 223 15.15 1.54 -7.28
CA LEU A 223 15.48 0.90 -6.00
C LEU A 223 17.01 0.91 -5.87
N THR A 224 17.55 2.06 -5.53
CA THR A 224 18.99 2.31 -5.40
C THR A 224 19.23 3.24 -4.22
N THR A 225 20.33 3.04 -3.49
CA THR A 225 20.78 3.97 -2.44
C THR A 225 21.38 5.22 -3.07
N ASP A 226 21.23 6.36 -2.38
CA ASP A 226 21.76 7.68 -2.81
C ASP A 226 23.28 7.68 -3.08
N GLN A 227 24.00 6.68 -2.54
CA GLN A 227 25.45 6.50 -2.77
C GLN A 227 25.80 5.94 -4.14
N SER A 228 24.86 5.30 -4.85
CA SER A 228 25.08 4.89 -6.23
C SER A 228 24.88 6.08 -7.15
N VAL A 229 25.90 6.94 -7.19
CA VAL A 229 26.10 7.95 -8.24
C VAL A 229 26.31 7.21 -9.58
N ALA A 230 25.25 6.60 -10.10
CA ALA A 230 25.27 5.91 -11.37
C ALA A 230 25.18 6.94 -12.50
N SER A 231 26.35 7.53 -12.78
CA SER A 231 26.89 7.75 -14.12
C SER A 231 25.87 7.97 -15.27
N VAL A 232 25.79 9.23 -15.72
CA VAL A 232 25.75 9.68 -17.14
C VAL A 232 24.56 9.27 -18.03
N ARG A 233 23.73 8.24 -17.71
CA ARG A 233 22.62 7.84 -18.58
C ARG A 233 21.30 8.49 -18.16
N LYS A 234 20.81 9.40 -19.02
CA LYS A 234 19.46 9.99 -18.95
C LYS A 234 18.43 8.84 -18.94
N THR A 235 17.89 8.52 -17.77
CA THR A 235 16.86 7.48 -17.63
C THR A 235 15.59 7.97 -18.31
N THR A 236 15.14 7.25 -19.35
CA THR A 236 13.94 7.61 -20.10
C THR A 236 12.68 7.01 -19.46
N VAL A 237 11.51 7.56 -19.79
CA VAL A 237 10.19 7.01 -19.40
C VAL A 237 10.07 5.54 -19.79
N LEU A 238 10.53 5.19 -20.99
CA LEU A 238 10.51 3.81 -21.47
C LEU A 238 11.38 2.89 -20.60
N ASP A 239 12.54 3.37 -20.14
CA ASP A 239 13.40 2.60 -19.25
C ASP A 239 12.73 2.33 -17.91
N VAL A 240 12.05 3.33 -17.35
CA VAL A 240 11.27 3.22 -16.11
C VAL A 240 10.15 2.19 -16.28
N MET A 241 9.28 2.35 -17.27
CA MET A 241 8.16 1.43 -17.50
C MET A 241 8.63 -0.01 -17.78
N ARG A 242 9.72 -0.17 -18.55
CA ARG A 242 10.32 -1.50 -18.78
C ARG A 242 10.87 -2.11 -17.50
N ARG A 243 11.49 -1.32 -16.62
CA ARG A 243 11.98 -1.79 -15.32
C ARG A 243 10.82 -2.17 -14.40
N LEU A 244 9.71 -1.44 -14.41
CA LEU A 244 8.54 -1.76 -13.59
C LEU A 244 7.96 -3.14 -13.91
N LEU A 245 7.94 -3.53 -15.18
CA LEU A 245 7.51 -4.87 -15.62
C LEU A 245 8.52 -5.99 -15.29
N GLN A 246 9.74 -5.66 -14.84
CA GLN A 246 10.73 -6.68 -14.48
C GLN A 246 10.38 -7.27 -13.12
N PRO A 247 10.28 -8.61 -13.01
CA PRO A 247 9.90 -9.27 -11.75
C PRO A 247 10.77 -8.94 -10.54
N LYS A 248 12.01 -8.49 -10.74
CA LYS A 248 12.92 -8.09 -9.66
C LYS A 248 12.53 -6.79 -8.95
N ASN A 249 11.69 -5.97 -9.57
CA ASN A 249 11.21 -4.71 -8.98
C ASN A 249 9.79 -4.85 -8.40
N VAL A 250 9.19 -6.04 -8.54
CA VAL A 250 7.88 -6.38 -7.97
C VAL A 250 8.06 -6.80 -6.52
N MET A 251 7.25 -6.21 -5.64
CA MET A 251 7.35 -6.33 -4.18
C MET A 251 6.43 -7.41 -3.62
N VAL A 252 6.15 -8.43 -4.43
CA VAL A 252 5.36 -9.59 -4.03
C VAL A 252 6.06 -10.85 -4.56
N SER A 253 6.21 -11.83 -3.68
CA SER A 253 6.82 -13.13 -3.98
C SER A 253 5.77 -14.04 -4.59
N THR A 254 5.77 -14.15 -5.90
CA THR A 254 4.89 -15.06 -6.62
C THR A 254 5.68 -16.21 -7.20
N GLY A 255 5.15 -17.42 -7.06
CA GLY A 255 5.70 -18.61 -7.70
C GLY A 255 5.84 -18.39 -9.21
N ARG A 256 7.05 -18.58 -9.73
CA ARG A 256 7.30 -18.53 -11.18
C ARG A 256 7.15 -19.92 -11.77
N ASP A 257 6.00 -20.54 -11.55
CA ASP A 257 5.75 -21.77 -12.27
C ASP A 257 5.45 -21.41 -13.73
N ARG A 258 6.35 -21.80 -14.63
CA ARG A 258 6.20 -21.56 -16.08
C ARG A 258 5.06 -22.37 -16.69
N GLN A 259 4.45 -23.27 -15.91
CA GLN A 259 3.36 -24.14 -16.32
C GLN A 259 1.98 -23.47 -16.20
N THR A 260 1.84 -22.41 -15.41
CA THR A 260 0.57 -21.68 -15.25
C THR A 260 0.54 -20.42 -16.13
N ASN A 261 -0.43 -20.35 -17.05
CA ASN A 261 -0.67 -19.19 -17.91
C ASN A 261 -1.27 -18.02 -17.12
N HIS A 262 -0.46 -17.38 -16.28
CA HIS A 262 -0.85 -16.14 -15.62
C HIS A 262 -0.79 -14.94 -16.58
N CYS A 263 -1.69 -13.99 -16.36
CA CYS A 263 -1.79 -12.75 -17.12
C CYS A 263 -2.13 -11.54 -16.24
N TYR A 264 -1.83 -10.36 -16.77
CA TYR A 264 -2.24 -9.06 -16.26
C TYR A 264 -3.68 -8.78 -16.65
N ILE A 265 -4.47 -8.38 -15.67
CA ILE A 265 -5.82 -7.84 -15.87
C ILE A 265 -5.70 -6.33 -16.16
N ALA A 266 -4.98 -5.61 -15.31
CA ALA A 266 -4.75 -4.18 -15.44
C ALA A 266 -3.40 -3.76 -14.86
N ILE A 267 -2.82 -2.69 -15.41
CA ILE A 267 -1.58 -2.08 -14.92
C ILE A 267 -1.76 -0.56 -14.88
N LEU A 268 -1.45 0.04 -13.74
CA LEU A 268 -1.31 1.48 -13.55
C LEU A 268 0.16 1.79 -13.29
N ASN A 269 0.75 2.68 -14.08
CA ASN A 269 2.07 3.22 -13.82
C ASN A 269 1.97 4.69 -13.42
N ILE A 270 2.33 5.02 -12.18
CA ILE A 270 2.45 6.40 -11.71
C ILE A 270 3.91 6.82 -11.93
N ILE A 271 4.14 7.72 -12.87
CA ILE A 271 5.47 8.22 -13.21
C ILE A 271 5.63 9.61 -12.63
N GLN A 272 6.65 9.77 -11.80
CA GLN A 272 6.94 11.01 -11.09
C GLN A 272 8.21 11.66 -11.64
N GLY A 273 8.13 12.93 -12.02
CA GLY A 273 9.28 13.73 -12.47
C GLY A 273 8.99 14.56 -13.72
N GLU A 274 10.03 15.15 -14.30
CA GLU A 274 9.92 15.90 -15.55
C GLU A 274 9.78 14.96 -16.74
N VAL A 275 8.55 14.75 -17.18
CA VAL A 275 8.20 13.82 -18.24
C VAL A 275 7.43 14.52 -19.35
N ASP A 276 7.88 14.31 -20.58
CA ASP A 276 7.16 14.69 -21.79
C ASP A 276 6.04 13.68 -22.08
N PRO A 277 4.75 14.09 -22.12
CA PRO A 277 3.61 13.21 -22.41
C PRO A 277 3.74 12.47 -23.75
N THR A 278 4.41 13.05 -24.75
CA THR A 278 4.59 12.39 -26.06
C THR A 278 5.47 11.13 -25.95
N GLN A 279 6.41 11.11 -25.00
CA GLN A 279 7.28 9.96 -24.73
C GLN A 279 6.52 8.85 -24.01
N VAL A 280 5.48 9.18 -23.24
CA VAL A 280 4.63 8.19 -22.57
C VAL A 280 3.86 7.38 -23.60
N HIS A 281 3.23 8.03 -24.58
CA HIS A 281 2.50 7.35 -25.64
C HIS A 281 3.40 6.41 -26.44
N LYS A 282 4.60 6.87 -26.84
CA LYS A 282 5.61 6.05 -27.51
C LYS A 282 6.07 4.85 -26.65
N SER A 283 6.17 5.04 -25.34
CA SER A 283 6.58 3.99 -24.41
C SER A 283 5.52 2.91 -24.27
N LEU A 284 4.25 3.31 -24.17
CA LEU A 284 3.10 2.40 -24.15
C LEU A 284 3.00 1.56 -25.42
N GLN A 285 3.18 2.19 -26.59
CA GLN A 285 3.17 1.50 -27.87
C GLN A 285 4.26 0.41 -27.92
N ARG A 286 5.48 0.73 -27.51
CA ARG A 286 6.60 -0.23 -27.49
C ARG A 286 6.38 -1.42 -26.54
N ILE A 287 5.72 -1.20 -25.40
CA ILE A 287 5.39 -2.27 -24.45
C ILE A 287 4.39 -3.25 -25.08
N ARG A 288 3.40 -2.73 -25.81
CA ARG A 288 2.40 -3.53 -26.54
C ARG A 288 3.04 -4.31 -27.69
N GLU A 289 3.83 -3.65 -28.53
CA GLU A 289 4.49 -4.29 -29.69
C GLU A 289 5.44 -5.42 -29.28
N ARG A 290 6.18 -5.23 -28.18
CA ARG A 290 7.13 -6.23 -27.68
C ARG A 290 6.50 -7.32 -26.82
N LYS A 291 5.20 -7.24 -26.54
CA LYS A 291 4.47 -8.17 -25.66
C LYS A 291 5.21 -8.43 -24.33
N LEU A 292 5.74 -7.37 -23.72
CA LEU A 292 6.50 -7.46 -22.46
C LEU A 292 5.64 -7.89 -21.26
N ALA A 293 4.32 -7.77 -21.40
CA ALA A 293 3.33 -8.21 -20.43
C ALA A 293 2.28 -9.07 -21.15
N ASN A 294 1.94 -10.20 -20.54
CA ASN A 294 0.88 -11.07 -21.02
C ASN A 294 -0.45 -10.59 -20.42
N PHE A 295 -1.41 -10.15 -21.25
CA PHE A 295 -2.71 -9.66 -20.78
C PHE A 295 -3.80 -10.72 -20.93
N ILE A 296 -4.93 -10.51 -20.27
CA ILE A 296 -6.12 -11.33 -20.42
C ILE A 296 -6.53 -11.49 -21.89
N PRO A 297 -6.90 -12.71 -22.35
CA PRO A 297 -7.28 -12.94 -23.74
C PRO A 297 -8.72 -12.52 -24.06
N TRP A 298 -9.56 -12.35 -23.04
CA TRP A 298 -11.00 -12.10 -23.15
C TRP A 298 -11.37 -10.61 -23.05
N GLY A 299 -10.39 -9.71 -22.96
CA GLY A 299 -10.60 -8.27 -22.86
C GLY A 299 -9.41 -7.48 -23.39
N PRO A 300 -9.56 -6.15 -23.58
CA PRO A 300 -8.45 -5.30 -24.01
C PRO A 300 -7.41 -5.13 -22.90
N ALA A 301 -6.14 -5.01 -23.30
CA ALA A 301 -5.04 -4.72 -22.37
C ALA A 301 -5.18 -3.32 -21.75
N SER A 302 -5.48 -3.25 -20.45
CA SER A 302 -5.55 -2.01 -19.68
C SER A 302 -4.17 -1.63 -19.13
N ILE A 303 -3.54 -0.63 -19.76
CA ILE A 303 -2.32 0.01 -19.24
C ILE A 303 -2.59 1.49 -19.12
N GLN A 304 -2.71 1.96 -17.89
CA GLN A 304 -2.86 3.37 -17.57
C GLN A 304 -1.53 3.95 -17.09
N VAL A 305 -1.30 5.22 -17.40
CA VAL A 305 -0.13 5.96 -16.94
C VAL A 305 -0.59 7.26 -16.35
N ALA A 306 -0.34 7.48 -15.06
CA ALA A 306 -0.55 8.75 -14.41
C ALA A 306 0.80 9.49 -14.32
N LEU A 307 0.81 10.75 -14.73
CA LEU A 307 1.98 11.62 -14.59
C LEU A 307 1.78 12.48 -13.35
N SER A 308 2.80 12.55 -12.51
CA SER A 308 2.80 13.47 -11.38
C SER A 308 4.16 14.17 -11.23
N ARG A 309 4.15 15.33 -10.57
CA ARG A 309 5.35 16.10 -10.28
C ARG A 309 5.92 15.65 -8.93
N LYS A 310 7.24 15.67 -8.80
CA LYS A 310 7.89 15.46 -7.51
C LYS A 310 7.77 16.71 -6.64
N SER A 311 7.84 16.51 -5.33
CA SER A 311 7.92 17.61 -4.37
C SER A 311 9.13 18.50 -4.70
N PRO A 312 8.99 19.84 -4.69
CA PRO A 312 10.11 20.76 -4.85
C PRO A 312 11.04 20.76 -3.63
N TYR A 313 10.58 20.26 -2.48
CA TYR A 313 11.32 20.29 -1.22
C TYR A 313 12.22 19.07 -0.99
N LEU A 314 12.10 18.03 -1.83
CA LEU A 314 12.91 16.82 -1.70
C LEU A 314 14.06 16.84 -2.73
N PRO A 315 15.33 16.73 -2.30
CA PRO A 315 16.43 16.55 -3.23
C PRO A 315 16.27 15.20 -3.91
N SER A 316 16.12 15.19 -5.24
CA SER A 316 16.01 13.94 -6.00
C SER A 316 17.23 13.75 -6.88
N ALA A 317 18.07 12.77 -6.53
CA ALA A 317 19.17 12.32 -7.37
C ALA A 317 18.67 11.75 -8.72
N HIS A 318 17.42 11.28 -8.76
CA HIS A 318 16.82 10.67 -9.94
C HIS A 318 15.75 11.57 -10.57
N ARG A 319 15.97 11.98 -11.83
CA ARG A 319 15.03 12.81 -12.60
C ARG A 319 13.63 12.21 -12.76
N VAL A 320 13.53 10.88 -12.79
CA VAL A 320 12.26 10.15 -12.99
C VAL A 320 12.20 8.93 -12.08
N SER A 321 11.10 8.77 -11.36
CA SER A 321 10.71 7.54 -10.65
C SER A 321 9.39 7.01 -11.19
N GLY A 322 9.10 5.75 -10.92
CA GLY A 322 7.86 5.09 -11.29
C GLY A 322 7.41 4.14 -10.20
N LEU A 323 6.11 4.15 -9.94
CA LEU A 323 5.38 3.13 -9.20
C LEU A 323 4.48 2.39 -10.18
N MET A 324 4.42 1.08 -10.06
CA MET A 324 3.47 0.22 -10.74
C MET A 324 2.51 -0.35 -9.71
N MET A 325 1.22 -0.23 -9.97
CA MET A 325 0.16 -0.99 -9.32
C MET A 325 -0.42 -1.92 -10.38
N ALA A 326 -0.33 -3.22 -10.15
CA ALA A 326 -0.72 -4.22 -11.14
C ALA A 326 -1.68 -5.24 -10.54
N ASN A 327 -2.77 -5.49 -11.27
CA ASN A 327 -3.67 -6.60 -11.00
C ASN A 327 -3.25 -7.77 -11.88
N HIS A 328 -2.63 -8.78 -11.26
CA HIS A 328 -2.07 -9.92 -11.97
C HIS A 328 -2.49 -11.24 -11.32
N THR A 329 -2.90 -12.19 -12.14
CA THR A 329 -3.51 -13.45 -11.69
C THR A 329 -2.59 -14.38 -10.89
N ASN A 330 -1.27 -14.18 -10.89
CA ASN A 330 -0.35 -14.98 -10.08
C ASN A 330 -0.36 -14.63 -8.59
N ILE A 331 -1.09 -13.58 -8.19
CA ILE A 331 -1.29 -13.25 -6.77
C ILE A 331 -1.96 -14.39 -6.01
N SER A 332 -2.64 -15.32 -6.70
CA SER A 332 -3.20 -16.53 -6.09
C SER A 332 -2.16 -17.50 -5.51
N SER A 333 -0.87 -17.29 -5.81
CA SER A 333 0.24 -18.08 -5.25
C SER A 333 0.80 -17.52 -3.94
N VAL A 334 0.32 -16.34 -3.52
CA VAL A 334 0.80 -15.59 -2.34
C VAL A 334 0.04 -15.99 -1.10
#